data_AF-A0A1B9E0D1-F1
#
_entry.id   AF-A0A1B9E0D1-F1
#
_cell.length_a   1.000
_cell.length_b   1.000
_cell.length_c   1.000
_cell.angle_alpha   90.00
_cell.angle_beta   90.00
_cell.angle_gamma   90.00
#
_symmetry.space_group_name_H-M   'P 1'
#
loop_
_entity.id
_entity.type
_entity.pdbx_description
1 polymer ?
#
loop_
_entity_poly.entity_id
_entity_poly.type
_entity_poly.pdbx_seq_one_letter_code
_entity_poly.pdbx_strand_id
1 'polypeptide(L)'
;MKNCLECGVKIVGREDKKFCSDGCRNAYNNKINKDSTNFMRNVNNKLRKNYRILSGLNTDGKSKTTRAKLLSKGFDFTFFTNILNTKTGNTYYFLYDQGYLLLDNDYIMLVKKDI
;
A
#
# COMPACT_ATOMS: atom_id res chain seq x y z
N MET A 1 -1.69 43.41 8.53
CA MET A 1 -0.37 42.91 8.11
C MET A 1 -0.42 41.39 8.07
N LYS A 2 -0.24 40.74 6.91
CA LYS A 2 -0.33 39.27 6.79
C LYS A 2 1.03 38.61 6.97
N ASN A 3 1.06 37.50 7.71
CA ASN A 3 2.24 36.68 7.93
C ASN A 3 2.15 35.40 7.09
N CYS A 4 3.31 34.86 6.70
CA CYS A 4 3.43 33.59 5.99
C CYS A 4 2.85 32.44 6.83
N LEU A 5 2.00 31.61 6.22
CA LEU A 5 1.41 30.44 6.90
C LEU A 5 2.44 29.37 7.28
N GLU A 6 3.62 29.38 6.64
CA GLU A 6 4.71 28.42 6.93
C GLU A 6 5.72 28.96 7.95
N CYS A 7 6.33 30.12 7.67
CA CYS A 7 7.47 30.62 8.45
C CYS A 7 7.15 31.82 9.34
N GLY A 8 5.91 32.33 9.34
CA GLY A 8 5.48 33.47 10.15
C GLY A 8 6.06 34.83 9.73
N VAL A 9 6.98 34.89 8.77
CA VAL A 9 7.57 36.14 8.27
C VAL A 9 6.51 37.01 7.57
N LYS A 10 6.61 38.32 7.75
CA LYS A 10 5.74 39.32 7.11
C LYS A 10 5.74 39.15 5.59
N ILE A 11 4.55 39.09 5.01
CA ILE A 11 4.38 39.01 3.56
C ILE A 11 4.39 40.42 2.96
N VAL A 12 5.20 40.61 1.93
CA VAL A 12 5.21 41.81 1.09
C VAL A 12 4.73 41.44 -0.31
N GLY A 13 3.92 42.32 -0.91
CA GLY A 13 3.33 42.14 -2.23
C GLY A 13 1.80 42.08 -2.18
N ARG A 14 1.20 41.32 -3.11
CA ARG A 14 -0.26 41.26 -3.30
C ARG A 14 -1.02 40.97 -2.00
N GLU A 15 -2.19 41.57 -1.87
CA GLU A 15 -3.05 41.46 -0.68
C GLU A 15 -3.52 40.02 -0.37
N ASP A 16 -3.67 39.18 -1.40
CA ASP A 16 -4.12 37.79 -1.31
C ASP A 16 -2.99 36.78 -1.05
N LYS A 17 -1.73 37.24 -1.03
CA LYS A 17 -0.56 36.37 -0.86
C LYS A 17 -0.57 35.69 0.52
N LYS A 18 -0.48 34.35 0.51
CA LYS A 18 -0.50 33.49 1.71
C LYS A 18 0.89 33.01 2.17
N PHE A 19 1.87 33.05 1.28
CA PHE A 19 3.23 32.55 1.53
C PHE A 19 4.27 33.58 1.09
N CYS A 20 5.37 33.72 1.82
CA CYS A 20 6.42 34.66 1.45
C CYS A 20 7.21 34.22 0.19
N SER A 21 7.32 32.90 -0.04
CA SER A 21 8.00 32.28 -1.18
C SER A 21 7.31 30.98 -1.62
N ASP A 22 7.65 30.50 -2.82
CA ASP A 22 7.21 29.20 -3.32
C ASP A 22 7.72 28.04 -2.46
N GLY A 23 8.93 28.19 -1.88
CA GLY A 23 9.47 27.22 -0.92
C GLY A 23 8.59 27.06 0.32
N CYS A 24 8.09 28.17 0.88
CA CYS A 24 7.16 28.14 2.01
C CYS A 24 5.80 27.51 1.64
N ARG A 25 5.30 27.78 0.42
CA ARG A 25 4.07 27.13 -0.07
C ARG A 25 4.25 25.61 -0.14
N ASN A 26 5.37 25.16 -0.70
CA ASN A 26 5.66 23.73 -0.85
C ASN A 26 5.85 23.03 0.49
N ALA A 27 6.60 23.64 1.42
CA ALA A 27 6.80 23.10 2.77
C ALA A 27 5.47 22.95 3.53
N TYR A 28 4.62 23.97 3.48
CA TYR A 28 3.30 23.94 4.10
C TYR A 28 2.41 22.83 3.53
N ASN A 29 2.34 22.72 2.20
CA ASN A 29 1.57 21.68 1.52
C ASN A 29 2.13 20.27 1.82
N ASN A 30 3.45 20.11 1.88
CA ASN A 30 4.09 18.85 2.25
C ASN A 30 3.78 18.46 3.70
N LYS A 31 3.73 19.42 4.63
CA LYS A 31 3.39 19.19 6.03
C LYS A 31 1.94 18.75 6.21
N ILE A 32 1.00 19.39 5.53
CA ILE A 32 -0.42 19.01 5.56
C ILE A 32 -0.62 17.59 5.02
N ASN A 33 0.06 17.24 3.93
CA ASN A 33 -0.11 15.93 3.30
C ASN A 33 0.81 14.85 3.89
N LYS A 34 1.63 15.16 4.90
CA LYS A 34 2.68 14.24 5.38
C LYS A 34 2.10 12.94 5.92
N ASP A 35 1.09 13.01 6.79
CA ASP A 35 0.57 11.83 7.48
C ASP A 35 -0.27 10.95 6.55
N SER A 36 -1.10 11.56 5.70
CA SER A 36 -1.89 10.85 4.69
C SER A 36 -0.98 10.18 3.65
N THR A 37 0.07 10.86 3.18
CA THR A 37 1.02 10.29 2.22
C THR A 37 1.90 9.21 2.82
N ASN A 38 2.29 9.33 4.09
CA ASN A 38 3.09 8.32 4.78
C ASN A 38 2.30 7.04 5.02
N PHE A 39 1.06 7.14 5.49
CA PHE A 39 0.20 5.97 5.68
C PHE A 39 -0.03 5.23 4.36
N MET A 40 -0.47 5.93 3.32
CA MET A 40 -0.69 5.33 1.99
C MET A 40 0.60 4.70 1.43
N ARG A 41 1.75 5.36 1.60
CA ARG A 41 3.05 4.81 1.20
C ARG A 41 3.37 3.51 1.94
N ASN A 42 3.09 3.44 3.24
CA ASN A 42 3.32 2.25 4.05
C ASN A 42 2.41 1.09 3.62
N VAL A 43 1.12 1.36 3.37
CA VAL A 43 0.18 0.37 2.82
C VAL A 43 0.68 -0.15 1.47
N ASN A 44 1.08 0.74 0.56
CA ASN A 44 1.60 0.38 -0.75
C ASN A 44 2.90 -0.44 -0.66
N ASN A 45 3.76 -0.12 0.31
CA ASN A 45 4.98 -0.90 0.56
C ASN A 45 4.66 -2.33 1.03
N LYS A 46 3.67 -2.51 1.91
CA LYS A 46 3.21 -3.83 2.35
C LYS A 46 2.59 -4.63 1.20
N LEU A 47 1.70 -4.02 0.42
CA LEU A 47 1.11 -4.65 -0.77
C LEU A 47 2.19 -5.09 -1.76
N ARG A 48 3.17 -4.22 -2.06
CA ARG A 48 4.29 -4.54 -2.96
C ARG A 48 5.16 -5.68 -2.41
N LYS A 49 5.44 -5.70 -1.11
CA LYS A 49 6.18 -6.79 -0.46
C LYS A 49 5.43 -8.11 -0.58
N ASN A 50 4.15 -8.13 -0.24
CA ASN A 50 3.29 -9.30 -0.35
C ASN A 50 3.25 -9.84 -1.78
N TYR A 51 3.05 -8.95 -2.76
CA TYR A 51 3.04 -9.30 -4.18
C TYR A 51 4.34 -10.01 -4.61
N ARG A 52 5.50 -9.44 -4.25
CA ARG A 52 6.81 -10.05 -4.55
C ARG A 52 6.97 -11.44 -3.92
N ILE A 53 6.49 -11.62 -2.70
CA ILE A 53 6.55 -12.92 -2.01
C ILE A 53 5.70 -13.96 -2.76
N LEU A 54 4.46 -13.63 -3.14
CA LEU A 54 3.60 -14.56 -3.87
C LEU A 54 4.18 -14.90 -5.24
N SER A 55 4.56 -13.88 -6.01
CA SER A 55 5.14 -14.06 -7.35
C SER A 55 6.42 -14.91 -7.31
N GLY A 56 7.29 -14.70 -6.31
CA GLY A 56 8.51 -15.50 -6.16
C GLY A 56 8.28 -16.94 -5.69
N LEU A 57 7.14 -17.25 -5.08
CA LEU A 57 6.77 -18.61 -4.66
C LEU A 57 5.85 -19.32 -5.67
N ASN A 58 5.27 -18.58 -6.62
CA ASN A 58 4.30 -19.06 -7.58
C ASN A 58 4.83 -18.90 -9.02
N THR A 59 6.02 -19.44 -9.29
CA THR A 59 6.72 -19.29 -10.57
C THR A 59 5.93 -19.85 -11.75
N ASP A 60 5.22 -20.96 -11.54
CA ASP A 60 4.51 -21.69 -12.60
C ASP A 60 3.01 -21.35 -12.66
N GLY A 61 2.59 -20.28 -11.96
CA GLY A 61 1.20 -19.83 -11.93
C GLY A 61 0.28 -20.59 -10.98
N LYS A 62 0.68 -21.79 -10.50
CA LYS A 62 -0.01 -22.52 -9.44
C LYS A 62 0.98 -23.29 -8.56
N SER A 63 0.98 -23.03 -7.26
CA SER A 63 1.85 -23.73 -6.30
C SER A 63 1.20 -23.92 -4.93
N LYS A 64 1.84 -24.70 -4.05
CA LYS A 64 1.44 -24.85 -2.65
C LYS A 64 2.57 -24.37 -1.74
N THR A 65 2.20 -23.72 -0.66
CA THR A 65 3.09 -23.27 0.41
C THR A 65 2.41 -23.48 1.77
N THR A 66 3.09 -23.12 2.85
CA THR A 66 2.52 -23.09 4.20
C THR A 66 2.38 -21.65 4.70
N ARG A 67 1.45 -21.45 5.64
CA ARG A 67 1.29 -20.18 6.36
C ARG A 67 2.60 -19.73 7.00
N ALA A 68 3.31 -20.64 7.67
CA ALA A 68 4.59 -20.37 8.31
C ALA A 68 5.66 -19.84 7.33
N LYS A 69 5.75 -20.39 6.11
CA LYS A 69 6.70 -19.95 5.09
C LYS A 69 6.42 -18.54 4.56
N LEU A 70 5.14 -18.16 4.46
CA LEU A 70 4.76 -16.79 4.10
C LEU A 70 5.09 -15.82 5.24
N LEU A 71 4.76 -16.18 6.48
CA LEU A 71 5.09 -15.38 7.66
C LEU A 71 6.59 -15.17 7.84
N SER A 72 7.43 -16.19 7.60
CA SER A 72 8.88 -16.06 7.72
C SER A 72 9.50 -15.13 6.67
N LYS A 73 8.85 -14.97 5.51
CA LYS A 73 9.19 -13.95 4.49
C LYS A 73 8.60 -12.57 4.81
N GLY A 74 7.85 -12.47 5.91
CA GLY A 74 7.18 -11.26 6.38
C GLY A 74 6.00 -10.86 5.50
N PHE A 75 5.26 -11.84 4.99
CA PHE A 75 3.96 -11.65 4.36
C PHE A 75 2.92 -11.23 5.40
N ASP A 76 2.11 -10.23 5.07
CA ASP A 76 1.08 -9.71 5.97
C ASP A 76 -0.32 -10.01 5.38
N PHE A 77 -1.01 -11.00 5.94
CA PHE A 77 -2.32 -11.47 5.46
C PHE A 77 -3.44 -10.43 5.54
N THR A 78 -3.21 -9.29 6.19
CA THR A 78 -4.19 -8.20 6.27
C THR A 78 -4.15 -7.27 5.05
N PHE A 79 -3.14 -7.41 4.17
CA PHE A 79 -2.96 -6.56 2.99
C PHE A 79 -3.16 -7.35 1.71
N PHE A 80 -4.34 -7.17 1.11
CA PHE A 80 -4.73 -7.68 -0.21
C PHE A 80 -5.58 -6.61 -0.93
N THR A 81 -5.71 -6.74 -2.25
CA THR A 81 -6.46 -5.78 -3.08
C THR A 81 -7.89 -6.24 -3.36
N ASN A 82 -8.14 -7.54 -3.50
CA ASN A 82 -9.46 -8.07 -3.84
C ASN A 82 -9.74 -9.41 -3.14
N ILE A 83 -11.02 -9.70 -2.90
CA ILE A 83 -11.50 -11.01 -2.44
C ILE A 83 -12.37 -11.61 -3.55
N LEU A 84 -12.24 -12.91 -3.81
CA LEU A 84 -13.12 -13.67 -4.68
C LEU A 84 -13.68 -14.86 -3.90
N ASN A 85 -15.00 -14.84 -3.70
CA ASN A 85 -15.73 -15.97 -3.13
C ASN A 85 -16.27 -16.85 -4.26
N THR A 86 -16.00 -18.14 -4.19
CA THR A 86 -16.49 -19.12 -5.17
C THR A 86 -17.77 -19.78 -4.68
N LYS A 87 -18.59 -20.29 -5.61
CA LYS A 87 -19.82 -21.03 -5.29
C LYS A 87 -19.57 -22.29 -4.47
N THR A 88 -18.36 -22.84 -4.52
CA THR A 88 -17.94 -24.01 -3.72
C THR A 88 -17.51 -23.64 -2.30
N GLY A 89 -17.64 -22.38 -1.88
CA GLY A 89 -17.28 -21.91 -0.54
C GLY A 89 -15.81 -21.52 -0.35
N ASN A 90 -14.98 -21.60 -1.40
CA ASN A 90 -13.57 -21.18 -1.30
C ASN A 90 -13.44 -19.66 -1.42
N THR A 91 -12.61 -19.07 -0.56
CA THR A 91 -12.30 -17.64 -0.53
C THR A 91 -10.87 -17.40 -0.96
N TYR A 92 -10.70 -16.70 -2.08
CA TYR A 92 -9.40 -16.31 -2.60
C TYR A 92 -9.10 -14.85 -2.27
N TYR A 93 -7.89 -14.59 -1.81
CA TYR A 93 -7.38 -13.26 -1.52
C TYR A 93 -6.32 -12.90 -2.57
N PHE A 94 -6.51 -11.78 -3.25
CA PHE A 94 -5.68 -11.38 -4.37
C PHE A 94 -4.85 -10.13 -4.06
N LEU A 95 -3.64 -10.12 -4.57
CA LEU A 95 -2.76 -8.97 -4.78
C LEU A 95 -2.58 -8.83 -6.29
N TYR A 96 -3.39 -7.98 -6.92
CA TYR A 96 -3.43 -7.84 -8.37
C TYR A 96 -3.72 -9.19 -9.07
N ASP A 97 -2.80 -9.70 -9.90
CA ASP A 97 -2.90 -10.99 -10.60
C ASP A 97 -2.51 -12.19 -9.73
N GLN A 98 -1.83 -12.00 -8.60
CA GLN A 98 -1.42 -13.09 -7.70
C GLN A 98 -2.47 -13.30 -6.61
N GLY A 99 -2.77 -14.53 -6.26
CA GLY A 99 -3.75 -14.85 -5.23
C GLY A 99 -3.36 -16.03 -4.36
N TYR A 100 -4.02 -16.13 -3.21
CA TYR A 100 -3.90 -17.25 -2.30
C TYR A 100 -5.25 -17.70 -1.75
N LEU A 101 -5.35 -19.00 -1.47
CA LEU A 101 -6.47 -19.65 -0.80
C LEU A 101 -5.93 -20.40 0.42
N LEU A 102 -6.55 -20.21 1.58
CA LEU A 102 -6.25 -20.97 2.79
C LEU A 102 -6.87 -22.37 2.66
N LEU A 103 -6.08 -23.39 2.96
CA LEU A 103 -6.50 -24.80 3.01
C LEU A 103 -6.38 -25.30 4.46
N ASP A 104 -6.81 -26.54 4.69
CA ASP A 104 -6.63 -27.22 5.97
C ASP A 104 -5.14 -27.43 6.30
N ASN A 105 -4.84 -27.66 7.58
CA ASN A 105 -3.49 -27.93 8.11
C ASN A 105 -2.46 -26.84 7.75
N ASP A 106 -2.85 -25.57 7.77
CA ASP A 106 -2.00 -24.41 7.48
C ASP A 106 -1.37 -24.38 6.08
N TYR A 107 -1.88 -25.18 5.16
CA TYR A 107 -1.50 -25.11 3.76
C TYR A 107 -2.17 -23.93 3.06
N ILE A 108 -1.48 -23.39 2.06
CA ILE A 108 -1.94 -22.27 1.25
C ILE A 108 -1.68 -22.62 -0.20
N MET A 109 -2.73 -22.54 -1.02
CA MET A 109 -2.62 -22.64 -2.46
C MET A 109 -2.37 -21.25 -3.04
N LEU A 110 -1.36 -21.12 -3.90
CA LEU A 110 -1.07 -19.92 -4.66
C LEU A 110 -1.61 -20.09 -6.09
N VAL A 111 -2.17 -19.02 -6.62
CA VAL A 111 -2.74 -18.98 -7.97
C VAL A 111 -2.38 -17.67 -8.66
N LYS A 112 -2.30 -17.68 -9.98
CA LYS A 112 -2.17 -16.49 -10.82
C LYS A 112 -3.39 -16.39 -11.72
N LYS A 113 -3.96 -15.20 -11.86
CA LYS A 113 -4.96 -14.88 -12.87
C LYS A 113 -4.26 -14.48 -14.16
N ASP A 114 -4.73 -15.04 -15.27
CA ASP A 114 -4.45 -14.48 -16.57
C ASP A 114 -5.30 -13.20 -16.72
N ILE A 115 -4.66 -12.09 -17.11
CA ILE A 115 -5.28 -10.79 -17.36
C ILE A 115 -5.49 -10.65 -18.87
#